data_AF-A0A6V8K179-F1
#
_entry.id   AF-A0A6V8K179-F1
#
_cell.length_a   1.000
_cell.length_b   1.000
_cell.length_c   1.000
_cell.angle_alpha   90.00
_cell.angle_beta   90.00
_cell.angle_gamma   90.00
#
_symmetry.space_group_name_H-M   'P 1'
#
loop_
_entity.id
_entity.type
_entity.pdbx_description
1 polymer ?
#
loop_
_entity_poly.entity_id
_entity_poly.type
_entity_poly.pdbx_seq_one_letter_code
_entity_poly.pdbx_strand_id
1 'polypeptide(L)'
;MLFTSPTTCLHRLHALRQLGVVDRFLRHRPGLPEPLHWVPGLLATRLVALARNEKPPTPAVVYERKDRTMMRPDLGHLIGVNQFFTDLIGYTRSHPQYRLARWWPEPRTADAYGRRVHPDGHGVWNTPAGSVGFFLEHDTGLEKLPVLTGKLDGYRRLRREGGPHYPVLFWLPTRAREQNLHRRLADGPTPGLVVATAARDTINGHSPAGPIWRLYGNGRHRLHLADIPSHHATPGPLNPAAPTPEQDPLAALAEK
;
A
#
# COMPACT_ATOMS: atom_id res chain seq x y z
N MET A 1 4.01 -4.30 -14.89
CA MET A 1 2.78 -3.78 -15.55
C MET A 1 1.93 -4.93 -16.08
N LEU A 2 0.60 -4.83 -16.00
CA LEU A 2 -0.36 -5.78 -16.62
C LEU A 2 -0.41 -5.68 -18.15
N PHE A 3 -0.12 -4.51 -18.69
CA PHE A 3 -0.06 -4.23 -20.12
C PHE A 3 1.26 -3.53 -20.45
N THR A 4 1.89 -3.89 -21.56
CA THR A 4 3.13 -3.25 -22.06
C THR A 4 2.84 -2.03 -22.94
N SER A 5 1.59 -1.86 -23.39
CA SER A 5 1.12 -0.75 -24.23
C SER A 5 -0.02 0.00 -23.54
N PRO A 6 0.10 1.33 -23.31
CA PRO A 6 -0.98 2.15 -22.78
C PRO A 6 -2.25 2.11 -23.63
N THR A 7 -2.12 2.12 -24.96
CA THR A 7 -3.26 2.02 -25.89
C THR A 7 -4.01 0.69 -25.72
N THR A 8 -3.28 -0.42 -25.63
CA THR A 8 -3.88 -1.75 -25.41
C THR A 8 -4.59 -1.80 -24.05
N CYS A 9 -3.98 -1.21 -23.02
CA CYS A 9 -4.59 -1.09 -21.69
C CYS A 9 -5.93 -0.34 -21.77
N LEU A 10 -5.95 0.83 -22.41
CA LEU A 10 -7.17 1.63 -22.56
C LEU A 10 -8.26 0.89 -23.34
N HIS A 11 -7.94 0.23 -24.45
CA HIS A 11 -8.90 -0.58 -25.19
C HIS A 11 -9.51 -1.69 -24.32
N ARG A 12 -8.69 -2.37 -23.52
CA ARG A 12 -9.18 -3.41 -22.59
C ARG A 12 -10.03 -2.83 -21.47
N LEU A 13 -9.65 -1.70 -20.89
CA LEU A 13 -10.45 -0.99 -19.88
C LEU A 13 -11.80 -0.53 -20.44
N HIS A 14 -11.84 -0.06 -21.69
CA HIS A 14 -13.09 0.25 -22.38
C HIS A 14 -13.97 -0.98 -22.57
N ALA A 15 -13.43 -2.11 -23.02
CA ALA A 15 -14.18 -3.36 -23.16
C ALA A 15 -14.73 -3.84 -21.82
N LEU A 16 -13.91 -3.83 -20.75
CA LEU A 16 -14.34 -4.19 -19.40
C LEU A 16 -15.42 -3.26 -18.87
N ARG A 17 -15.40 -1.97 -19.25
CA ARG A 17 -16.46 -1.03 -18.89
C ARG A 17 -17.78 -1.32 -19.60
N GLN A 18 -17.75 -1.69 -20.88
CA GLN A 18 -18.95 -2.11 -21.61
C GLN A 18 -19.58 -3.37 -20.98
N LEU A 19 -18.76 -4.26 -20.42
CA LEU A 19 -19.22 -5.43 -19.67
C LEU A 19 -19.66 -5.11 -18.22
N GLY A 20 -19.50 -3.85 -17.77
CA GLY A 20 -19.83 -3.45 -16.40
C GLY A 20 -18.86 -3.97 -15.33
N VAL A 21 -17.71 -4.53 -15.71
CA VAL A 21 -16.67 -5.03 -14.79
C VAL A 21 -15.95 -3.87 -14.11
N VAL A 22 -15.68 -2.79 -14.86
CA VAL A 22 -15.14 -1.54 -14.32
C VAL A 22 -16.06 -0.38 -14.69
N ASP A 23 -15.99 0.71 -13.93
CA ASP A 23 -16.52 2.01 -14.35
C ASP A 23 -15.41 3.06 -14.23
N ARG A 24 -15.69 4.28 -14.67
CA ARG A 24 -14.73 5.38 -14.66
C ARG A 24 -15.35 6.68 -14.20
N PHE A 25 -14.53 7.57 -13.67
CA PHE A 25 -14.88 8.96 -13.47
C PHE A 25 -13.69 9.86 -13.80
N LEU A 26 -13.98 11.10 -14.16
CA LEU A 26 -12.99 12.15 -14.35
C LEU A 26 -13.02 13.04 -13.12
N ARG A 27 -11.86 13.47 -12.65
CA ARG A 27 -11.77 14.53 -11.66
C ARG A 27 -11.22 15.78 -12.32
N HIS A 28 -12.12 16.69 -12.69
CA HIS A 28 -11.72 17.98 -13.22
C HIS A 28 -10.96 18.77 -12.16
N ARG A 29 -9.75 19.22 -12.50
CA ARG A 29 -8.98 20.18 -11.73
C ARG A 29 -8.48 21.25 -12.70
N PRO A 30 -8.94 22.51 -12.59
CA PRO A 30 -8.49 23.57 -13.48
C PRO A 30 -6.96 23.65 -13.53
N GLY A 31 -6.39 23.65 -14.74
CA GLY A 31 -4.94 23.76 -14.96
C GLY A 31 -4.12 22.48 -14.79
N LEU A 32 -4.74 21.33 -14.50
CA LEU A 32 -4.06 20.03 -14.46
C LEU A 32 -4.66 19.07 -15.50
N PRO A 33 -3.88 18.13 -16.06
CA PRO A 33 -4.42 17.05 -16.88
C PRO A 33 -5.52 16.33 -16.10
N GLU A 34 -6.70 16.13 -16.70
CA GLU A 34 -7.80 15.41 -16.08
C GLU A 34 -7.44 13.93 -15.96
N PRO A 35 -7.12 13.42 -14.75
CA PRO A 35 -6.76 12.02 -14.63
C PRO A 35 -8.05 11.20 -14.72
N LEU A 36 -8.07 10.26 -15.65
CA LEU A 36 -9.12 9.26 -15.75
C LEU A 36 -8.92 8.20 -14.67
N HIS A 37 -9.90 8.05 -13.78
CA HIS A 37 -9.87 7.05 -12.72
C HIS A 37 -10.78 5.87 -13.07
N TRP A 38 -10.34 4.67 -12.68
CA TRP A 38 -11.07 3.42 -12.89
C TRP A 38 -11.42 2.81 -11.53
N VAL A 39 -12.67 2.36 -11.41
CA VAL A 39 -13.21 1.73 -10.20
C VAL A 39 -13.92 0.43 -10.55
N PRO A 40 -14.14 -0.49 -9.59
CA PRO A 40 -15.01 -1.64 -9.82
C PRO A 40 -16.39 -1.21 -10.31
N GLY A 41 -16.86 -1.83 -11.38
CA GLY A 41 -18.20 -1.62 -11.92
C GLY A 41 -19.24 -2.47 -11.21
N LEU A 42 -20.50 -2.33 -11.64
CA LEU A 42 -21.63 -3.05 -11.03
C LEU A 42 -21.45 -4.57 -11.10
N LEU A 43 -21.03 -5.11 -12.25
CA LEU A 43 -20.89 -6.55 -12.45
C LEU A 43 -19.83 -7.11 -11.49
N ALA A 44 -18.62 -6.53 -11.49
CA ALA A 44 -17.54 -6.98 -10.61
C ALA A 44 -17.92 -6.87 -9.14
N THR A 45 -18.54 -5.76 -8.72
CA THR A 45 -18.94 -5.56 -7.32
C THR A 45 -19.96 -6.61 -6.87
N ARG A 46 -20.91 -6.97 -7.75
CA ARG A 46 -21.89 -8.03 -7.45
C ARG A 46 -21.25 -9.41 -7.39
N LEU A 47 -20.37 -9.75 -8.33
CA LEU A 47 -19.68 -11.03 -8.36
C LEU A 47 -18.78 -11.22 -7.13
N VAL A 48 -18.05 -10.18 -6.72
CA VAL A 48 -17.23 -10.23 -5.50
C VAL A 48 -18.09 -10.40 -4.24
N ALA A 49 -19.23 -9.74 -4.15
CA ALA A 49 -20.17 -9.93 -3.04
C ALA A 49 -20.68 -11.38 -2.99
N LEU A 50 -21.10 -11.94 -4.13
CA LEU A 50 -21.55 -13.33 -4.22
C LEU A 50 -20.45 -14.32 -3.84
N ALA A 51 -19.22 -14.13 -4.34
CA ALA A 51 -18.08 -14.98 -4.00
C ALA A 51 -17.75 -14.97 -2.49
N ARG A 52 -18.15 -13.90 -1.78
CA ARG A 52 -18.01 -13.77 -0.32
C ARG A 52 -19.26 -14.20 0.45
N ASN A 53 -20.27 -14.76 -0.22
CA ASN A 53 -21.58 -15.07 0.36
C ASN A 53 -22.29 -13.84 0.98
N GLU A 54 -22.04 -12.65 0.43
CA GLU A 54 -22.67 -11.38 0.82
C GLU A 54 -23.84 -11.05 -0.10
N LYS A 55 -24.80 -10.25 0.38
CA LYS A 55 -25.91 -9.75 -0.44
C LYS A 55 -25.37 -8.84 -1.56
N PRO A 56 -25.65 -9.11 -2.85
CA PRO A 56 -25.16 -8.27 -3.94
C PRO A 56 -25.76 -6.86 -3.87
N PRO A 57 -24.95 -5.81 -4.09
CA PRO A 57 -25.46 -4.44 -4.04
C PRO A 57 -26.36 -4.13 -5.23
N THR A 58 -27.22 -3.12 -5.03
CA THR A 58 -28.01 -2.50 -6.09
C THR A 58 -27.14 -1.55 -6.93
N PRO A 59 -27.55 -1.22 -8.17
CA PRO A 59 -26.86 -0.21 -8.98
C PRO A 59 -26.69 1.13 -8.25
N ALA A 60 -27.72 1.61 -7.56
CA ALA A 60 -27.69 2.87 -6.81
C ALA A 60 -26.57 2.90 -5.76
N VAL A 61 -26.40 1.81 -4.99
CA VAL A 61 -25.33 1.70 -3.98
C VAL A 61 -23.94 1.74 -4.63
N VAL A 62 -23.76 1.11 -5.80
CA VAL A 62 -22.48 1.12 -6.50
C VAL A 62 -22.16 2.52 -7.05
N TYR A 63 -23.13 3.19 -7.64
CA TYR A 63 -22.93 4.56 -8.17
C TYR A 63 -22.69 5.57 -7.06
N GLU A 64 -23.41 5.49 -5.95
CA GLU A 64 -23.16 6.36 -4.80
C GLU A 64 -21.74 6.15 -4.23
N ARG A 65 -21.26 4.90 -4.15
CA ARG A 65 -19.87 4.61 -3.74
C ARG A 65 -18.85 5.20 -4.70
N LYS A 66 -19.11 5.16 -6.01
CA LYS A 66 -18.27 5.81 -7.02
C LYS A 66 -18.24 7.33 -6.79
N ASP A 67 -19.39 7.96 -6.61
CA ASP A 67 -19.49 9.41 -6.43
C ASP A 67 -18.81 9.87 -5.14
N ARG A 68 -18.98 9.11 -4.04
CA ARG A 68 -18.23 9.34 -2.80
C ARG A 68 -16.72 9.22 -3.01
N THR A 69 -16.27 8.24 -3.78
CA THR A 69 -14.84 8.07 -4.12
C THR A 69 -14.32 9.26 -4.94
N MET A 70 -15.09 9.71 -5.93
CA MET A 70 -14.77 10.88 -6.74
C MET A 70 -14.62 12.15 -5.90
N MET A 71 -15.50 12.31 -4.89
CA MET A 71 -15.53 13.48 -4.00
C MET A 71 -14.54 13.40 -2.83
N ARG A 72 -13.73 12.33 -2.72
CA ARG A 72 -12.77 12.21 -1.62
C ARG A 72 -11.74 13.35 -1.63
N PRO A 73 -11.59 14.09 -0.52
CA PRO A 73 -10.57 15.13 -0.41
C PRO A 73 -9.15 14.53 -0.50
N ASP A 74 -8.98 13.32 0.04
CA ASP A 74 -7.73 12.56 0.11
C ASP A 74 -7.53 11.60 -1.08
N LEU A 75 -8.27 11.76 -2.19
CA LEU A 75 -8.17 10.82 -3.32
C LEU A 75 -6.73 10.64 -3.85
N GLY A 76 -5.93 11.71 -3.86
CA GLY A 76 -4.53 11.63 -4.29
C GLY A 76 -3.69 10.74 -3.37
N HIS A 77 -3.93 10.81 -2.06
CA HIS A 77 -3.34 9.93 -1.06
C HIS A 77 -3.77 8.48 -1.26
N LEU A 78 -5.08 8.25 -1.39
CA LEU A 78 -5.63 6.92 -1.66
C LEU A 78 -5.01 6.27 -2.92
N ILE A 79 -4.90 7.03 -4.01
CA ILE A 79 -4.27 6.55 -5.24
C ILE A 79 -2.78 6.23 -5.00
N GLY A 80 -2.06 7.10 -4.30
CA GLY A 80 -0.65 6.90 -4.00
C GLY A 80 -0.38 5.63 -3.17
N VAL A 81 -1.24 5.33 -2.21
CA VAL A 81 -1.19 4.09 -1.44
C VAL A 81 -1.47 2.88 -2.33
N ASN A 82 -2.55 2.90 -3.12
CA ASN A 82 -2.89 1.80 -4.02
C ASN A 82 -1.81 1.56 -5.09
N GLN A 83 -1.19 2.62 -5.58
CA GLN A 83 -0.09 2.54 -6.56
C GLN A 83 1.11 1.80 -5.97
N PHE A 84 1.48 2.08 -4.72
CA PHE A 84 2.57 1.37 -4.03
C PHE A 84 2.40 -0.15 -4.06
N PHE A 85 1.23 -0.64 -3.64
CA PHE A 85 0.95 -2.09 -3.63
C PHE A 85 0.78 -2.66 -5.05
N THR A 86 0.20 -1.88 -5.97
CA THR A 86 0.09 -2.27 -7.38
C THR A 86 1.46 -2.40 -8.04
N ASP A 87 2.44 -1.57 -7.67
CA ASP A 87 3.81 -1.66 -8.17
C ASP A 87 4.57 -2.87 -7.60
N LEU A 88 4.26 -3.29 -6.37
CA LEU A 88 4.74 -4.55 -5.82
C LEU A 88 4.18 -5.75 -6.58
N ILE A 89 2.86 -5.78 -6.84
CA ILE A 89 2.24 -6.78 -7.70
C ILE A 89 2.83 -6.74 -9.12
N GLY A 90 3.08 -5.53 -9.64
CA GLY A 90 3.71 -5.35 -10.94
C GLY A 90 5.12 -5.96 -11.01
N TYR A 91 5.87 -5.91 -9.92
CA TYR A 91 7.23 -6.46 -9.80
C TYR A 91 7.27 -7.98 -9.82
N THR A 92 6.29 -8.66 -9.22
CA THR A 92 6.25 -10.15 -9.17
C THR A 92 6.11 -10.77 -10.56
N ARG A 93 5.62 -10.01 -11.55
CA ARG A 93 5.43 -10.51 -12.93
C ARG A 93 6.73 -10.84 -13.64
N SER A 94 7.79 -10.08 -13.40
CA SER A 94 9.13 -10.37 -13.93
C SER A 94 10.04 -11.03 -12.90
N HIS A 95 9.58 -11.17 -11.65
CA HIS A 95 10.31 -11.80 -10.56
C HIS A 95 9.40 -12.82 -9.85
N PRO A 96 9.15 -13.97 -10.49
CA PRO A 96 8.18 -14.95 -10.03
C PRO A 96 8.54 -15.62 -8.70
N GLN A 97 9.73 -15.36 -8.15
CA GLN A 97 10.14 -15.81 -6.83
C GLN A 97 9.65 -14.91 -5.68
N TYR A 98 9.08 -13.75 -5.98
CA TYR A 98 8.49 -12.85 -4.97
C TYR A 98 6.97 -12.84 -5.04
N ARG A 99 6.31 -12.61 -3.91
CA ARG A 99 4.85 -12.50 -3.83
C ARG A 99 4.43 -11.45 -2.80
N LEU A 100 3.39 -10.67 -3.12
CA LEU A 100 2.69 -9.89 -2.10
C LEU A 100 1.64 -10.80 -1.46
N ALA A 101 1.98 -11.47 -0.37
CA ALA A 101 1.13 -12.50 0.25
C ALA A 101 -0.03 -11.92 1.07
N ARG A 102 0.02 -10.61 1.39
CA ARG A 102 -1.05 -9.89 2.07
C ARG A 102 -1.02 -8.44 1.64
N TRP A 103 -2.21 -7.87 1.45
CA TRP A 103 -2.40 -6.43 1.34
C TRP A 103 -3.68 -6.03 2.07
N TRP A 104 -3.55 -5.21 3.11
CA TRP A 104 -4.68 -4.62 3.83
C TRP A 104 -4.68 -3.09 3.70
N PRO A 105 -5.85 -2.48 3.45
CA PRO A 105 -6.03 -1.04 3.54
C PRO A 105 -6.03 -0.58 5.00
N GLU A 106 -5.91 0.74 5.23
CA GLU A 106 -5.88 1.36 6.56
C GLU A 106 -6.97 0.84 7.52
N PRO A 107 -8.29 0.81 7.18
CA PRO A 107 -9.29 0.41 8.17
C PRO A 107 -9.12 -1.04 8.65
N ARG A 108 -8.85 -1.96 7.73
CA ARG A 108 -8.59 -3.37 8.05
C ARG A 108 -7.30 -3.54 8.84
N THR A 109 -6.29 -2.73 8.54
CA THR A 109 -5.03 -2.76 9.26
C THR A 109 -5.22 -2.26 10.69
N ALA A 110 -5.84 -1.11 10.89
CA ALA A 110 -6.14 -0.58 12.20
C ALA A 110 -6.92 -1.61 13.05
N ASP A 111 -7.97 -2.21 12.51
CA ASP A 111 -8.74 -3.24 13.21
C ASP A 111 -7.89 -4.47 13.58
N ALA A 112 -7.06 -4.97 12.66
CA ALA A 112 -6.20 -6.14 12.91
C ALA A 112 -5.11 -5.92 13.97
N TYR A 113 -4.78 -4.66 14.28
CA TYR A 113 -3.80 -4.27 15.30
C TYR A 113 -4.46 -3.52 16.47
N GLY A 114 -5.73 -3.80 16.76
CA GLY A 114 -6.45 -3.28 17.93
C GLY A 114 -6.57 -1.75 17.96
N ARG A 115 -6.55 -1.11 16.79
CA ARG A 115 -6.57 0.35 16.58
C ARG A 115 -5.46 1.08 17.34
N ARG A 116 -4.33 0.42 17.58
CA ARG A 116 -3.13 1.03 18.18
C ARG A 116 -2.36 1.89 17.19
N VAL A 117 -2.47 1.56 15.91
CA VAL A 117 -1.82 2.23 14.79
C VAL A 117 -2.80 2.37 13.63
N HIS A 118 -2.60 3.40 12.81
CA HIS A 118 -3.41 3.69 11.63
C HIS A 118 -2.50 3.88 10.40
N PRO A 119 -1.71 2.86 10.02
CA PRO A 119 -0.94 2.90 8.78
C PRO A 119 -1.87 3.03 7.58
N ASP A 120 -1.40 3.71 6.55
CA ASP A 120 -2.13 3.83 5.29
C ASP A 120 -2.34 2.48 4.58
N GLY A 121 -1.46 1.53 4.87
CA GLY A 121 -1.64 0.13 4.51
C GLY A 121 -0.65 -0.81 5.19
N HIS A 122 -0.93 -2.10 5.09
CA HIS A 122 -0.05 -3.17 5.55
C HIS A 122 0.14 -4.21 4.47
N GLY A 123 1.36 -4.72 4.35
CA GLY A 123 1.65 -5.84 3.47
C GLY A 123 2.60 -6.86 4.09
N VAL A 124 2.57 -8.05 3.52
CA VAL A 124 3.58 -9.09 3.74
C VAL A 124 4.18 -9.46 2.38
N TRP A 125 5.47 -9.21 2.23
CA TRP A 125 6.24 -9.47 1.02
C TRP A 125 7.06 -10.74 1.17
N ASN A 126 6.69 -11.79 0.43
CA ASN A 126 7.40 -13.06 0.41
C ASN A 126 8.56 -13.01 -0.59
N THR A 127 9.65 -13.65 -0.19
CA THR A 127 10.92 -13.73 -0.90
C THR A 127 11.44 -15.17 -0.78
N PRO A 128 12.46 -15.56 -1.57
CA PRO A 128 13.12 -16.87 -1.40
C PRO A 128 13.74 -17.07 0.00
N ALA A 129 14.13 -15.99 0.67
CA ALA A 129 14.83 -16.03 1.96
C ALA A 129 13.88 -15.94 3.18
N GLY A 130 12.57 -15.77 2.97
CA GLY A 130 11.60 -15.54 4.02
C GLY A 130 10.59 -14.46 3.64
N SER A 131 10.02 -13.78 4.63
CA SER A 131 8.99 -12.77 4.42
C SER A 131 9.23 -11.49 5.21
N VAL A 132 8.89 -10.36 4.60
CA VAL A 132 8.97 -9.03 5.18
C VAL A 132 7.55 -8.50 5.37
N GLY A 133 7.04 -8.56 6.59
CA GLY A 133 5.86 -7.78 6.97
C GLY A 133 6.24 -6.32 7.14
N PHE A 134 5.37 -5.38 6.76
CA PHE A 134 5.64 -3.94 6.85
C PHE A 134 4.37 -3.12 7.10
N PHE A 135 4.55 -1.93 7.67
CA PHE A 135 3.54 -0.87 7.72
C PHE A 135 3.91 0.24 6.73
N LEU A 136 2.94 0.76 5.99
CA LEU A 136 3.14 1.84 5.03
C LEU A 136 2.56 3.15 5.56
N GLU A 137 3.37 4.21 5.51
CA GLU A 137 2.99 5.60 5.70
C GLU A 137 3.26 6.34 4.38
N HIS A 138 2.21 6.65 3.64
CA HIS A 138 2.26 7.39 2.39
C HIS A 138 2.20 8.89 2.69
N ASP A 139 3.32 9.57 2.51
CA ASP A 139 3.38 11.00 2.77
C ASP A 139 3.12 11.80 1.49
N THR A 140 2.14 12.70 1.53
CA THR A 140 1.80 13.61 0.42
C THR A 140 2.62 14.90 0.44
N GLY A 141 3.42 15.14 1.49
CA GLY A 141 4.17 16.38 1.68
C GLY A 141 3.41 17.45 2.45
N LEU A 142 2.10 17.25 2.69
CA LEU A 142 1.23 18.23 3.33
C LEU A 142 1.35 18.22 4.87
N GLU A 143 1.63 17.06 5.45
CA GLU A 143 1.78 16.91 6.89
C GLU A 143 3.11 17.54 7.36
N LYS A 144 3.15 18.11 8.57
CA LYS A 144 4.41 18.61 9.15
C LYS A 144 5.25 17.42 9.67
N LEU A 145 6.57 17.46 9.50
CA LEU A 145 7.47 16.38 9.94
C LEU A 145 7.35 15.98 11.43
N PRO A 146 7.07 16.90 12.39
CA PRO A 146 6.81 16.52 13.77
C PRO A 146 5.59 15.61 13.94
N VAL A 147 4.54 15.81 13.14
CA VAL A 147 3.35 14.95 13.17
C VAL A 147 3.70 13.57 12.61
N LEU A 148 4.45 13.54 11.49
CA LEU A 148 4.87 12.29 10.84
C LEU A 148 5.75 11.43 11.76
N THR A 149 6.71 12.05 12.44
CA THR A 149 7.58 11.37 13.41
C THR A 149 6.84 10.99 14.70
N GLY A 150 5.83 11.76 15.10
CA GLY A 150 4.96 11.44 16.25
C GLY A 150 4.17 10.14 16.08
N LYS A 151 3.82 9.75 14.83
CA LYS A 151 3.17 8.46 14.55
C LYS A 151 3.98 7.26 15.07
N LEU A 152 5.31 7.39 15.13
CA LEU A 152 6.20 6.32 15.60
C LEU A 152 5.92 5.91 17.05
N ASP A 153 5.35 6.77 17.90
CA ASP A 153 4.98 6.39 19.26
C ASP A 153 3.92 5.30 19.30
N GLY A 154 2.95 5.34 18.39
CA GLY A 154 1.94 4.29 18.23
C GLY A 154 2.58 2.95 17.87
N TYR A 155 3.53 2.95 16.94
CA TYR A 155 4.25 1.73 16.53
C TYR A 155 5.17 1.19 17.65
N ARG A 156 5.87 2.06 18.40
CA ARG A 156 6.66 1.65 19.57
C ARG A 156 5.77 0.97 20.60
N ARG A 157 4.61 1.56 20.88
CA ARG A 157 3.64 1.04 21.82
C ARG A 157 3.07 -0.30 21.36
N LEU A 158 2.66 -0.41 20.09
CA LEU A 158 2.20 -1.67 19.50
C LEU A 158 3.23 -2.79 19.71
N ARG A 159 4.50 -2.53 19.43
CA ARG A 159 5.59 -3.50 19.65
C ARG A 159 5.70 -3.92 21.12
N ARG A 160 5.64 -2.98 22.06
CA ARG A 160 5.71 -3.29 23.51
C ARG A 160 4.51 -4.11 23.99
N GLU A 161 3.35 -3.91 23.38
CA GLU A 161 2.11 -4.64 23.70
C GLU A 161 2.02 -6.02 23.00
N GLY A 162 3.10 -6.49 22.36
CA GLY A 162 3.17 -7.82 21.73
C GLY A 162 2.87 -7.84 20.23
N GLY A 163 2.83 -6.67 19.57
CA GLY A 163 2.74 -6.56 18.12
C GLY A 163 4.04 -6.97 17.39
N PRO A 164 3.99 -7.11 16.06
CA PRO A 164 5.12 -7.54 15.25
C PRO A 164 6.25 -6.50 15.23
N HIS A 165 7.47 -6.94 14.93
CA HIS A 165 8.61 -6.04 14.72
C HIS A 165 8.76 -5.71 13.24
N TYR A 166 7.69 -5.19 12.65
CA TYR A 166 7.71 -4.79 11.25
C TYR A 166 8.33 -3.41 11.06
N PRO A 167 9.08 -3.18 9.97
CA PRO A 167 9.48 -1.85 9.58
C PRO A 167 8.28 -0.95 9.27
N VAL A 168 8.42 0.33 9.63
CA VAL A 168 7.56 1.40 9.15
C VAL A 168 8.22 2.01 7.92
N LEU A 169 7.54 1.89 6.77
CA LEU A 169 7.98 2.39 5.48
C LEU A 169 7.37 3.77 5.24
N PHE A 170 8.19 4.81 5.22
CA PHE A 170 7.76 6.13 4.76
C PHE A 170 8.00 6.26 3.26
N TRP A 171 6.91 6.36 2.51
CA TRP A 171 6.93 6.65 1.08
C TRP A 171 6.77 8.15 0.88
N LEU A 172 7.88 8.84 0.61
CA LEU A 172 7.99 10.30 0.66
C LEU A 172 7.95 10.92 -0.74
N PRO A 173 7.46 12.16 -0.91
CA PRO A 173 7.36 12.78 -2.23
C PRO A 173 8.72 13.17 -2.79
N THR A 174 9.65 13.63 -1.94
CA THR A 174 10.93 14.19 -2.40
C THR A 174 12.14 13.77 -1.57
N ARG A 175 13.33 13.79 -2.18
CA ARG A 175 14.61 13.53 -1.50
C ARG A 175 14.90 14.54 -0.41
N ALA A 176 14.56 15.82 -0.63
CA ALA A 176 14.70 16.86 0.38
C ALA A 176 13.86 16.53 1.63
N ARG A 177 12.64 16.04 1.42
CA ARG A 177 11.77 15.63 2.52
C ARG A 177 12.28 14.39 3.25
N GLU A 178 12.84 13.42 2.53
CA GLU A 178 13.56 12.27 3.10
C GLU A 178 14.72 12.72 4.01
N GLN A 179 15.57 13.63 3.54
CA GLN A 179 16.70 14.15 4.33
C GLN A 179 16.22 14.87 5.58
N ASN A 180 15.17 15.69 5.49
CA ASN A 180 14.61 16.41 6.63
C ASN A 180 14.01 15.45 7.66
N LEU A 181 13.33 14.39 7.21
CA LEU A 181 12.82 13.34 8.09
C LEU A 181 13.97 12.64 8.83
N HIS A 182 15.03 12.23 8.13
CA HIS A 182 16.19 11.58 8.73
C HIS A 182 16.91 12.47 9.76
N ARG A 183 17.07 13.77 9.48
CA ARG A 183 17.60 14.73 10.47
C ARG A 183 16.73 14.75 11.72
N ARG A 184 15.41 14.85 11.55
CA ARG A 184 14.48 14.90 12.69
C ARG A 184 14.47 13.61 13.51
N LEU A 185 14.62 12.45 12.87
CA LEU A 185 14.74 11.16 13.55
C LEU A 185 16.03 11.06 14.37
N ALA A 186 17.12 11.68 13.92
CA ALA A 186 18.38 11.74 14.66
C ALA A 186 18.26 12.56 15.96
N ASP A 187 17.38 13.57 15.98
CA ASP A 187 17.12 14.41 17.14
C ASP A 187 16.15 13.76 18.17
N GLY A 188 15.63 12.57 17.89
CA GLY A 188 14.60 11.91 18.69
C GLY A 188 14.94 10.47 19.07
N PRO A 189 14.19 9.88 20.02
CA PRO A 189 14.40 8.47 20.37
C PRO A 189 13.97 7.59 19.19
N THR A 190 14.90 6.84 18.60
CA THR A 190 14.56 5.71 17.71
C THR A 190 15.02 4.32 18.21
N PRO A 191 15.05 4.00 19.53
CA PRO A 191 15.31 2.63 19.95
C PRO A 191 14.20 1.67 19.50
N GLY A 192 14.59 0.54 18.92
CA GLY A 192 13.70 -0.59 18.72
C GLY A 192 12.60 -0.40 17.66
N LEU A 193 12.78 0.48 16.67
CA LEU A 193 11.97 0.45 15.45
C LEU A 193 12.85 0.46 14.22
N VAL A 194 12.49 -0.34 13.22
CA VAL A 194 13.08 -0.23 11.89
C VAL A 194 12.25 0.79 11.13
N VAL A 195 12.87 1.90 10.74
CA VAL A 195 12.25 2.93 9.91
C VAL A 195 12.99 2.95 8.59
N ALA A 196 12.27 2.76 7.49
CA ALA A 196 12.84 2.82 6.15
C ALA A 196 12.12 3.87 5.32
N THR A 197 12.88 4.61 4.51
CA THR A 197 12.36 5.72 3.71
C THR A 197 12.73 5.51 2.26
N ALA A 198 11.86 5.96 1.36
CA ALA A 198 12.17 6.10 -0.05
C ALA A 198 11.51 7.37 -0.60
N ALA A 199 12.22 8.06 -1.49
CA ALA A 199 11.79 9.32 -2.09
C ALA A 199 11.34 9.09 -3.53
N ARG A 200 10.06 9.39 -3.81
CA ARG A 200 9.39 9.14 -5.10
C ARG A 200 9.99 9.88 -6.29
N ASP A 201 10.64 11.02 -6.07
CA ASP A 201 11.35 11.77 -7.10
C ASP A 201 12.70 11.14 -7.51
N THR A 202 13.15 10.07 -6.83
CA THR A 202 14.46 9.44 -7.06
C THR A 202 14.41 7.96 -7.43
N ILE A 203 13.22 7.38 -7.61
CA ILE A 203 13.05 5.94 -7.85
C ILE A 203 13.57 5.50 -9.23
N ASN A 204 13.72 6.41 -10.20
CA ASN A 204 14.34 6.13 -11.51
C ASN A 204 13.85 4.83 -12.20
N GLY A 205 12.54 4.56 -12.15
CA GLY A 205 11.93 3.36 -12.74
C GLY A 205 11.97 2.09 -11.87
N HIS A 206 12.55 2.15 -10.67
CA HIS A 206 12.48 1.06 -9.70
C HIS A 206 11.08 0.95 -9.07
N SER A 207 10.66 -0.31 -8.86
CA SER A 207 9.51 -0.66 -8.03
C SER A 207 9.82 -0.44 -6.53
N PRO A 208 8.80 -0.28 -5.67
CA PRO A 208 8.95 -0.39 -4.22
C PRO A 208 9.66 -1.66 -3.72
N ALA A 209 9.75 -2.73 -4.51
CA ALA A 209 10.54 -3.92 -4.16
C ALA A 209 12.06 -3.74 -4.37
N GLY A 210 12.47 -2.72 -5.14
CA GLY A 210 13.85 -2.46 -5.56
C GLY A 210 14.74 -1.86 -4.47
N PRO A 211 16.02 -1.61 -4.79
CA PRO A 211 17.05 -1.16 -3.85
C PRO A 211 16.96 0.34 -3.56
N ILE A 212 15.81 0.78 -3.04
CA ILE A 212 15.48 2.20 -2.88
C ILE A 212 15.31 2.61 -1.42
N TRP A 213 15.32 1.66 -0.49
CA TRP A 213 14.99 1.90 0.90
C TRP A 213 16.21 2.29 1.71
N ARG A 214 16.19 3.50 2.25
CA ARG A 214 17.21 3.97 3.19
C ARG A 214 16.71 3.77 4.62
N LEU A 215 17.43 3.00 5.42
CA LEU A 215 17.06 2.79 6.81
C LEU A 215 17.59 3.93 7.68
N TYR A 216 16.84 4.26 8.72
CA TYR A 216 17.38 5.12 9.76
C TYR A 216 18.61 4.45 10.39
N GLY A 217 19.72 5.21 10.50
CA GLY A 217 20.97 4.73 11.09
C GLY A 217 21.87 3.87 10.19
N ASN A 218 21.47 3.50 8.96
CA ASN A 218 22.30 2.68 8.06
C ASN A 218 23.22 3.48 7.11
N GLY A 219 23.40 4.78 7.37
CA GLY A 219 24.13 5.68 6.49
C GLY A 219 23.33 6.07 5.23
N ARG A 220 23.92 5.88 4.05
CA ARG A 220 23.32 6.20 2.73
C ARG A 220 23.06 4.98 1.86
N HIS A 221 23.30 3.77 2.39
CA HIS A 221 23.09 2.53 1.66
C HIS A 221 21.59 2.27 1.49
N ARG A 222 21.15 1.94 0.27
CA ARG A 222 19.76 1.61 -0.03
C ARG A 222 19.61 0.10 -0.18
N LEU A 223 18.57 -0.45 0.45
CA LEU A 223 18.24 -1.87 0.50
C LEU A 223 17.05 -2.19 -0.41
N HIS A 224 16.95 -3.45 -0.86
CA HIS A 224 15.70 -3.95 -1.38
C HIS A 224 14.68 -4.08 -0.25
N LEU A 225 13.38 -4.06 -0.59
CA LEU A 225 12.32 -4.34 0.38
C LEU A 225 12.53 -5.70 1.06
N ALA A 226 13.03 -6.69 0.31
CA ALA A 226 13.36 -8.02 0.78
C ALA A 226 14.45 -8.07 1.86
N ASP A 227 15.33 -7.07 1.88
CA ASP A 227 16.50 -7.04 2.77
C ASP A 227 16.24 -6.18 4.03
N ILE A 228 15.06 -5.58 4.15
CA ILE A 228 14.71 -4.79 5.33
C ILE A 228 14.42 -5.74 6.50
N PRO A 229 15.08 -5.58 7.66
CA PRO A 229 14.83 -6.42 8.83
C PRO A 229 13.35 -6.36 9.24
N SER A 230 12.74 -7.53 9.36
CA SER A 230 11.34 -7.70 9.72
C SER A 230 11.19 -9.00 10.51
N HIS A 231 10.39 -8.98 11.56
CA HIS A 231 10.13 -10.17 12.37
C HIS A 231 8.65 -10.25 12.73
N HIS A 232 8.02 -11.37 12.32
CA HIS A 232 6.58 -11.61 12.50
C HIS A 232 6.16 -11.66 13.97
N ALA A 233 7.06 -12.02 14.90
CA ALA A 233 6.74 -12.30 16.29
C ALA A 233 5.68 -13.40 16.46
N THR A 234 5.42 -13.81 17.70
CA THR A 234 4.40 -14.82 17.99
C THR A 234 3.01 -14.23 17.73
N PRO A 235 2.11 -14.93 17.02
CA PRO A 235 0.74 -14.47 16.84
C PRO A 235 0.02 -14.23 18.18
N GLY A 236 -0.86 -13.25 18.22
CA GLY A 236 -1.61 -12.86 19.40
C GLY A 236 -2.67 -11.78 19.12
N PRO A 237 -3.33 -11.23 20.15
CA PRO A 237 -4.44 -10.28 19.96
C PRO A 237 -4.08 -9.01 19.17
N LEU A 238 -2.80 -8.61 19.21
CA LEU A 238 -2.26 -7.45 18.49
C LEU A 238 -1.25 -7.85 17.39
N ASN A 239 -1.20 -9.12 17.04
CA ASN A 239 -0.32 -9.63 16.01
C ASN A 239 -1.05 -10.72 15.22
N PRO A 240 -1.64 -10.36 14.07
CA PRO A 240 -2.30 -11.34 13.23
C PRO A 240 -1.27 -12.40 12.81
N ALA A 241 -1.71 -13.65 12.70
CA ALA A 241 -0.85 -14.74 12.25
C ALA A 241 -0.22 -14.48 10.88
N ALA A 242 0.69 -15.36 10.45
CA ALA A 242 1.25 -15.35 9.10
C ALA A 242 0.14 -15.30 8.02
N PRO A 243 0.42 -14.74 6.83
CA PRO A 243 -0.56 -14.68 5.75
C PRO A 243 -1.06 -16.07 5.36
N THR A 244 -2.38 -16.22 5.25
CA THR A 244 -3.00 -17.41 4.67
C THR A 244 -3.12 -17.26 3.16
N PRO A 245 -3.21 -18.35 2.36
CA PRO A 245 -3.35 -18.26 0.90
C PRO A 245 -4.49 -17.36 0.42
N GLU A 246 -5.63 -17.35 1.14
CA GLU A 246 -6.78 -16.50 0.83
C GLU A 246 -6.52 -14.99 1.00
N GLN A 247 -5.44 -14.62 1.70
CA GLN A 247 -5.04 -13.22 1.89
C GLN A 247 -4.16 -12.71 0.75
N ASP A 248 -3.72 -13.59 -0.16
CA ASP A 248 -3.03 -13.16 -1.37
C ASP A 248 -4.02 -12.37 -2.25
N PRO A 249 -3.72 -11.10 -2.60
CA PRO A 249 -4.58 -10.27 -3.44
C PRO A 249 -4.81 -10.86 -4.84
N LEU A 250 -4.00 -11.83 -5.25
CA LEU A 250 -4.13 -12.57 -6.51
C LEU A 250 -4.49 -14.05 -6.31
N ALA A 251 -4.95 -14.46 -5.11
CA ALA A 251 -5.31 -15.85 -4.82
C ALA A 251 -6.26 -16.45 -5.87
N ALA A 252 -7.30 -15.68 -6.24
CA ALA A 252 -8.30 -16.09 -7.24
C ALA A 252 -7.75 -16.23 -8.68
N LEU A 253 -6.51 -15.80 -8.95
CA LEU A 253 -5.84 -15.95 -10.24
C LEU A 253 -4.83 -17.09 -10.25
N ALA A 254 -4.49 -17.65 -9.08
CA ALA A 254 -3.48 -18.70 -8.94
C ALA A 254 -4.04 -20.12 -9.18
N GLU A 255 -5.36 -20.29 -9.22
CA GLU A 255 -6.03 -21.53 -9.62
C GLU A 255 -6.09 -21.64 -11.15
N LYS A 256 -4.96 -22.03 -11.77
CA LYS A 256 -4.90 -22.60 -13.13
C LYS A 256 -3.74 -23.57 -13.26
#